data_AF-A0A952U7M7-F1
#
_entry.id   AF-A0A952U7M7-F1
#
_cell.length_a   1.000
_cell.length_b   1.000
_cell.length_c   1.000
_cell.angle_alpha   90.00
_cell.angle_beta   90.00
_cell.angle_gamma   90.00
#
_symmetry.space_group_name_H-M   'P 1'
#
loop_
_entity.id
_entity.type
_entity.pdbx_description
1 polymer ?
#
loop_
_entity_poly.entity_id
_entity_poly.type
_entity_poly.pdbx_seq_one_letter_code
_entity_poly.pdbx_strand_id
1 'polypeptide(L)'
;MFTRSLRTVLVFSIVFAAAFGFIRSAQPATAQDVCVANVEAALTWMATLQNADGGFTNGFQPESDFGTTADTIFAINSADGDLTEFVKEGKSPLDYVTDQVTQGKVTKAGVLGKLLLALAYTDATPASFGTHDLIAETTEALKALEDGSDLYSLSLGVLGLRAVGVDVPDTTIKALLDARGTDGGWGFSKGTPSDTNTASFALQALIAADAEFDAAPTLAYFKSVQSKDSGWAYQAPASGESVSDANSTAAVVQALIAAGEDLSTWGSPEKTLASFQQADGSFTYQLSQPAPSFLATVQALPVLCGATLIVKSDAMSATPDATPAQ
;
A
#
# COMPACT_ATOMS: atom_id res chain seq x y z
N MET A 1 -87.80 -29.54 -17.83
CA MET A 1 -88.42 -29.66 -16.50
C MET A 1 -87.50 -30.56 -15.68
N PHE A 2 -86.87 -30.02 -14.62
CA PHE A 2 -86.12 -30.70 -13.54
C PHE A 2 -84.92 -31.60 -13.94
N THR A 3 -83.64 -31.20 -13.81
CA THR A 3 -82.76 -30.91 -12.63
C THR A 3 -81.80 -32.05 -12.30
N ARG A 4 -80.50 -31.70 -12.27
CA ARG A 4 -79.41 -32.19 -11.38
C ARG A 4 -79.05 -33.69 -11.49
N SER A 5 -77.81 -34.15 -11.36
CA SER A 5 -76.55 -33.57 -10.91
C SER A 5 -75.48 -34.62 -11.24
N LEU A 6 -74.35 -34.26 -11.84
CA LEU A 6 -73.16 -35.10 -11.73
C LEU A 6 -71.95 -34.21 -11.47
N ARG A 7 -71.31 -34.50 -10.34
CA ARG A 7 -70.15 -33.81 -9.77
C ARG A 7 -68.93 -34.11 -10.64
N THR A 8 -68.37 -33.09 -11.27
CA THR A 8 -67.01 -33.17 -11.82
C THR A 8 -66.05 -32.63 -10.78
N VAL A 9 -65.14 -33.51 -10.34
CA VAL A 9 -64.06 -33.25 -9.41
C VAL A 9 -63.09 -32.26 -10.06
N LEU A 10 -62.97 -31.05 -9.48
CA LEU A 10 -61.94 -30.09 -9.84
C LEU A 10 -60.64 -30.49 -9.12
N VAL A 11 -59.65 -30.93 -9.88
CA VAL A 11 -58.29 -31.15 -9.38
C VAL A 11 -57.63 -29.78 -9.20
N PHE A 12 -57.61 -29.27 -7.97
CA PHE A 12 -56.77 -28.13 -7.62
C PHE A 12 -55.32 -28.61 -7.53
N SER A 13 -54.54 -28.29 -8.56
CA SER A 13 -53.08 -28.38 -8.50
C SER A 13 -52.57 -27.28 -7.58
N ILE A 14 -52.18 -27.64 -6.36
CA ILE A 14 -51.50 -26.75 -5.43
C ILE A 14 -50.07 -26.59 -5.95
N VAL A 15 -49.79 -25.50 -6.64
CA VAL A 15 -48.42 -25.05 -6.92
C VAL A 15 -47.85 -24.53 -5.61
N PHE A 16 -47.04 -25.34 -4.94
CA PHE A 16 -46.15 -24.86 -3.87
C PHE A 16 -45.05 -24.04 -4.54
N ALA A 17 -45.29 -22.73 -4.68
CA ALA A 17 -44.21 -21.78 -4.94
C ALA A 17 -43.37 -21.71 -3.67
N ALA A 18 -42.34 -22.56 -3.57
CA ALA A 18 -41.27 -22.39 -2.61
C ALA A 18 -40.51 -21.12 -3.00
N ALA A 19 -40.99 -19.97 -2.54
CA ALA A 19 -40.19 -18.77 -2.45
C ALA A 19 -39.07 -19.05 -1.45
N PHE A 20 -37.96 -19.62 -1.93
CA PHE A 20 -36.67 -19.47 -1.28
C PHE A 20 -36.30 -17.99 -1.39
N GLY A 21 -36.90 -17.19 -0.52
CA GLY A 21 -36.33 -15.91 -0.15
C GLY A 21 -34.98 -16.24 0.44
N PHE A 22 -33.92 -16.07 -0.35
CA PHE A 22 -32.62 -15.81 0.21
C PHE A 22 -32.80 -14.53 1.02
N ILE A 23 -33.08 -14.70 2.32
CA ILE A 23 -32.74 -13.67 3.29
C ILE A 23 -31.22 -13.61 3.16
N ARG A 24 -30.75 -12.69 2.30
CA ARG A 24 -29.38 -12.22 2.33
C ARG A 24 -29.25 -11.74 3.76
N SER A 25 -28.57 -12.53 4.59
CA SER A 25 -28.13 -12.07 5.90
C SER A 25 -27.47 -10.74 5.62
N ALA A 26 -28.10 -9.66 6.08
CA ALA A 26 -27.47 -8.36 6.08
C ALA A 26 -26.22 -8.57 6.93
N GLN A 27 -25.08 -8.77 6.27
CA GLN A 27 -23.80 -8.60 6.94
C GLN A 27 -23.91 -7.23 7.60
N PRO A 28 -23.55 -7.10 8.89
CA PRO A 28 -23.36 -5.77 9.44
C PRO A 28 -22.45 -5.07 8.44
N ALA A 29 -22.86 -3.89 7.97
CA ALA A 29 -21.96 -3.01 7.25
C ALA A 29 -20.76 -2.87 8.19
N THR A 30 -19.65 -3.53 7.84
CA THR A 30 -18.36 -3.20 8.42
C THR A 30 -18.25 -1.70 8.19
N ALA A 31 -18.13 -0.92 9.27
CA ALA A 31 -17.79 0.47 9.14
C ALA A 31 -16.60 0.52 8.18
N GLN A 32 -16.82 1.00 6.97
CA GLN A 32 -15.75 1.23 6.04
C GLN A 32 -15.01 2.41 6.67
N ASP A 33 -13.86 2.08 7.24
CA ASP A 33 -13.01 2.92 8.06
C ASP A 33 -12.86 4.29 7.41
N VAL A 34 -13.42 5.32 8.06
CA VAL A 34 -13.31 6.71 7.57
C VAL A 34 -11.84 7.07 7.62
N CYS A 35 -11.23 7.31 6.44
CA CYS A 35 -9.87 7.83 6.37
C CYS A 35 -9.74 9.02 7.32
N VAL A 36 -8.79 8.95 8.26
CA VAL A 36 -8.67 9.95 9.33
C VAL A 36 -7.90 11.20 8.91
N ALA A 37 -7.36 11.20 7.68
CA ALA A 37 -6.70 12.35 7.07
C ALA A 37 -7.71 13.25 6.33
N ASN A 38 -7.36 14.54 6.20
CA ASN A 38 -7.97 15.42 5.22
C ASN A 38 -7.39 15.12 3.82
N VAL A 39 -7.96 14.12 3.14
CA VAL A 39 -7.48 13.62 1.85
C VAL A 39 -7.55 14.69 0.76
N GLU A 40 -8.67 15.41 0.65
CA GLU A 40 -8.88 16.44 -0.38
C GLU A 40 -7.81 17.53 -0.30
N ALA A 41 -7.50 18.02 0.91
CA ALA A 41 -6.45 19.01 1.10
C ALA A 41 -5.07 18.45 0.75
N ALA A 42 -4.75 17.21 1.14
CA ALA A 42 -3.47 16.58 0.83
C ALA A 42 -3.28 16.41 -0.68
N LEU A 43 -4.28 15.88 -1.40
CA LEU A 43 -4.23 15.70 -2.84
C LEU A 43 -4.15 17.05 -3.58
N THR A 44 -4.92 18.05 -3.14
CA THR A 44 -4.85 19.41 -3.68
C THR A 44 -3.45 20.01 -3.52
N TRP A 45 -2.85 19.87 -2.33
CA TRP A 45 -1.49 20.34 -2.08
C TRP A 45 -0.46 19.59 -2.92
N MET A 46 -0.56 18.26 -3.00
CA MET A 46 0.33 17.43 -3.83
C MET A 46 0.29 17.89 -5.29
N ALA A 47 -0.89 18.17 -5.85
CA ALA A 47 -1.03 18.61 -7.24
C ALA A 47 -0.28 19.91 -7.55
N THR A 48 -0.05 20.78 -6.55
CA THR A 48 0.72 22.02 -6.73
C THR A 48 2.22 21.78 -6.97
N LEU A 49 2.71 20.58 -6.64
CA LEU A 49 4.12 20.21 -6.71
C LEU A 49 4.45 19.34 -7.94
N GLN A 50 3.48 19.11 -8.83
CA GLN A 50 3.71 18.41 -10.08
C GLN A 50 4.54 19.29 -11.05
N ASN A 51 5.65 18.75 -11.53
CA ASN A 51 6.51 19.37 -12.52
C ASN A 51 5.94 19.23 -13.94
N ALA A 52 6.43 20.05 -14.87
CA ALA A 52 5.97 20.07 -16.26
C ALA A 52 6.19 18.74 -17.02
N ASP A 53 7.12 17.90 -16.56
CA ASP A 53 7.35 16.56 -17.11
C ASP A 53 6.35 15.51 -16.60
N GLY A 54 5.41 15.91 -15.73
CA GLY A 54 4.39 15.06 -15.12
C GLY A 54 4.83 14.43 -13.78
N GLY A 55 6.12 14.50 -13.44
CA GLY A 55 6.67 13.90 -12.21
C GLY A 55 6.60 14.81 -10.98
N PHE A 56 7.05 14.26 -9.85
CA PHE A 56 7.11 14.96 -8.56
C PHE A 56 8.52 14.95 -7.98
N THR A 57 8.87 16.03 -7.30
CA THR A 57 10.11 16.14 -6.51
C THR A 57 10.12 15.22 -5.28
N ASN A 58 11.29 14.79 -4.84
CA ASN A 58 11.50 14.16 -3.53
C ASN A 58 11.57 15.15 -2.36
N GLY A 59 11.40 16.45 -2.60
CA GLY A 59 11.47 17.52 -1.60
C GLY A 59 12.88 18.02 -1.28
N PHE A 60 13.94 17.35 -1.77
CA PHE A 60 15.33 17.75 -1.54
C PHE A 60 15.98 18.46 -2.74
N GLN A 61 15.41 18.29 -3.92
CA GLN A 61 15.85 18.91 -5.18
C GLN A 61 14.62 19.29 -6.02
N PRO A 62 14.66 20.33 -6.86
CA PRO A 62 13.48 20.77 -7.61
C PRO A 62 13.04 19.78 -8.71
N GLU A 63 13.95 18.94 -9.21
CA GLU A 63 13.67 18.00 -10.29
C GLU A 63 12.75 16.85 -9.86
N SER A 64 12.05 16.28 -10.83
CA SER A 64 11.23 15.09 -10.64
C SER A 64 12.08 13.88 -10.28
N ASP A 65 11.68 13.19 -9.23
CA ASP A 65 12.26 11.96 -8.72
C ASP A 65 11.35 10.77 -9.08
N PHE A 66 11.94 9.73 -9.65
CA PHE A 66 11.17 8.57 -10.10
C PHE A 66 10.47 7.83 -8.97
N GLY A 67 11.22 7.50 -7.90
CA GLY A 67 10.67 6.72 -6.80
C GLY A 67 9.52 7.45 -6.11
N THR A 68 9.67 8.76 -5.94
CA THR A 68 8.66 9.63 -5.32
C THR A 68 7.43 9.82 -6.21
N THR A 69 7.62 9.89 -7.54
CA THR A 69 6.52 9.91 -8.49
C THR A 69 5.73 8.59 -8.45
N ALA A 70 6.41 7.45 -8.39
CA ALA A 70 5.76 6.15 -8.21
C ALA A 70 5.01 6.05 -6.87
N ASP A 71 5.63 6.49 -5.76
CA ASP A 71 4.97 6.55 -4.45
C ASP A 71 3.72 7.45 -4.50
N THR A 72 3.76 8.54 -5.27
CA THR A 72 2.62 9.46 -5.45
C THR A 72 1.47 8.82 -6.21
N ILE A 73 1.75 8.07 -7.29
CA ILE A 73 0.71 7.29 -7.99
C ILE A 73 0.07 6.28 -7.03
N PHE A 74 0.87 5.54 -6.27
CA PHE A 74 0.35 4.63 -5.25
C PHE A 74 -0.51 5.37 -4.23
N ALA A 75 -0.07 6.54 -3.76
CA ALA A 75 -0.76 7.28 -2.72
C ALA A 75 -2.09 7.88 -3.16
N ILE A 76 -2.15 8.43 -4.38
CA ILE A 76 -3.38 8.97 -4.98
C ILE A 76 -4.42 7.84 -5.08
N ASN A 77 -4.06 6.71 -5.68
CA ASN A 77 -4.99 5.61 -5.87
C ASN A 77 -5.42 4.96 -4.55
N SER A 78 -4.50 4.81 -3.60
CA SER A 78 -4.80 4.23 -2.28
C SER A 78 -5.73 5.10 -1.41
N ALA A 79 -5.86 6.38 -1.75
CA ALA A 79 -6.73 7.32 -1.07
C ALA A 79 -8.00 7.63 -1.89
N ASP A 80 -8.36 6.78 -2.86
CA ASP A 80 -9.48 6.95 -3.79
C ASP A 80 -9.44 8.29 -4.58
N GLY A 81 -8.24 8.83 -4.79
CA GLY A 81 -8.02 10.02 -5.60
C GLY A 81 -8.01 9.72 -7.10
N ASP A 82 -8.38 10.72 -7.91
CA ASP A 82 -8.37 10.60 -9.37
C ASP A 82 -7.01 11.00 -9.96
N LEU A 83 -6.25 10.01 -10.45
CA LEU A 83 -4.96 10.23 -11.08
C LEU A 83 -5.04 11.14 -12.33
N THR A 84 -6.21 11.24 -12.97
CA THR A 84 -6.42 12.08 -14.16
C THR A 84 -6.52 13.57 -13.83
N GLU A 85 -6.71 13.93 -12.56
CA GLU A 85 -6.65 15.31 -12.10
C GLU A 85 -5.22 15.83 -11.95
N PHE A 86 -4.23 14.93 -11.94
CA PHE A 86 -2.81 15.26 -11.85
C PHE A 86 -2.20 15.40 -13.24
N VAL A 87 -2.50 16.50 -13.92
CA VAL A 87 -1.93 16.80 -15.25
C VAL A 87 -1.28 18.17 -15.26
N LYS A 88 0.02 18.20 -15.57
CA LYS A 88 0.79 19.43 -15.75
C LYS A 88 1.30 19.50 -17.18
N GLU A 89 0.96 20.58 -17.88
CA GLU A 89 1.36 20.79 -19.29
C GLU A 89 1.02 19.61 -20.22
N GLY A 90 -0.08 18.90 -19.93
CA GLY A 90 -0.53 17.74 -20.70
C GLY A 90 0.20 16.43 -20.37
N LYS A 91 1.01 16.40 -19.31
CA LYS A 91 1.71 15.21 -18.82
C LYS A 91 1.20 14.79 -17.45
N SER A 92 0.89 13.51 -17.31
CA SER A 92 0.50 12.85 -16.07
C SER A 92 1.71 12.20 -15.37
N PRO A 93 1.57 11.76 -14.10
CA PRO A 93 2.60 10.98 -13.43
C PRO A 93 2.88 9.66 -14.15
N LEU A 94 1.85 9.06 -14.76
CA LEU A 94 1.99 7.83 -15.54
C LEU A 94 2.81 8.07 -16.82
N ASP A 95 2.64 9.21 -17.49
CA ASP A 95 3.47 9.60 -18.63
C ASP A 95 4.93 9.75 -18.22
N TYR A 96 5.19 10.42 -17.09
CA TYR A 96 6.56 10.58 -16.57
C TYR A 96 7.23 9.22 -16.33
N VAL A 97 6.60 8.31 -15.58
CA VAL A 97 7.22 7.01 -15.27
C VAL A 97 7.36 6.15 -16.52
N THR A 98 6.42 6.22 -17.47
CA THR A 98 6.52 5.53 -18.77
C THR A 98 7.70 6.04 -19.58
N ASP A 99 7.88 7.37 -19.66
CA ASP A 99 8.97 8.00 -20.39
C ASP A 99 10.34 7.63 -19.78
N GLN A 100 10.46 7.58 -18.44
CA GLN A 100 11.71 7.20 -17.77
C GLN A 100 12.05 5.70 -17.94
N VAL A 101 11.04 4.82 -17.88
CA VAL A 101 11.23 3.38 -18.14
C VAL A 101 11.68 3.16 -19.58
N THR A 102 11.00 3.77 -20.56
CA THR A 102 11.36 3.65 -21.98
C THR A 102 12.79 4.10 -22.30
N GLN A 103 13.34 5.02 -21.49
CA GLN A 103 14.72 5.50 -21.60
C GLN A 103 15.75 4.59 -20.91
N GLY A 104 15.32 3.47 -20.29
CA GLY A 104 16.20 2.53 -19.58
C GLY A 104 16.83 3.11 -18.31
N LYS A 105 16.22 4.13 -17.70
CA LYS A 105 16.78 4.83 -16.52
C LYS A 105 16.46 4.15 -15.19
N VAL A 106 15.58 3.14 -15.20
CA VAL A 106 15.01 2.53 -13.99
C VAL A 106 15.48 1.08 -13.90
N THR A 107 16.45 0.81 -13.03
CA THR A 107 17.09 -0.52 -12.95
C THR A 107 17.25 -1.06 -11.54
N LYS A 108 17.00 -0.24 -10.51
CA LYS A 108 17.19 -0.63 -9.11
C LYS A 108 15.96 -1.36 -8.58
N ALA A 109 16.15 -2.49 -7.90
CA ALA A 109 15.07 -3.35 -7.40
C ALA A 109 14.01 -2.59 -6.58
N GLY A 110 14.43 -1.72 -5.65
CA GLY A 110 13.49 -0.96 -4.82
C GLY A 110 12.66 0.05 -5.62
N VAL A 111 13.23 0.64 -6.66
CA VAL A 111 12.54 1.61 -7.54
C VAL A 111 11.56 0.89 -8.47
N LEU A 112 11.98 -0.25 -9.02
CA LEU A 112 11.11 -1.13 -9.80
C LEU A 112 9.94 -1.66 -8.94
N GLY A 113 10.22 -2.05 -7.69
CA GLY A 113 9.20 -2.48 -6.73
C GLY A 113 8.14 -1.42 -6.45
N LYS A 114 8.56 -0.16 -6.23
CA LYS A 114 7.65 0.99 -6.11
C LYS A 114 6.81 1.21 -7.36
N LEU A 115 7.40 1.06 -8.55
CA LEU A 115 6.64 1.15 -9.79
C LEU A 115 5.59 0.04 -9.88
N LEU A 116 5.92 -1.21 -9.57
CA LEU A 116 4.95 -2.30 -9.59
C LEU A 116 3.81 -2.08 -8.58
N LEU A 117 4.11 -1.59 -7.38
CA LEU A 117 3.09 -1.18 -6.40
C LEU A 117 2.15 -0.11 -6.96
N ALA A 118 2.69 0.90 -7.65
CA ALA A 118 1.90 1.93 -8.29
C ALA A 118 1.03 1.38 -9.44
N LEU A 119 1.60 0.52 -10.29
CA LEU A 119 0.90 -0.03 -11.45
C LEU A 119 -0.20 -1.02 -11.07
N ALA A 120 -0.15 -1.62 -9.87
CA ALA A 120 -1.20 -2.51 -9.37
C ALA A 120 -2.59 -1.85 -9.25
N TYR A 121 -2.65 -0.51 -9.27
CA TYR A 121 -3.89 0.28 -9.27
C TYR A 121 -4.26 0.82 -10.66
N THR A 122 -3.61 0.34 -11.72
CA THR A 122 -3.79 0.84 -13.09
C THR A 122 -4.05 -0.31 -14.05
N ASP A 123 -4.58 0.01 -15.24
CA ASP A 123 -4.73 -0.96 -16.33
C ASP A 123 -3.41 -1.22 -17.10
N ALA A 124 -2.28 -0.72 -16.60
CA ALA A 124 -0.99 -0.95 -17.23
C ALA A 124 -0.59 -2.42 -17.16
N THR A 125 0.16 -2.90 -18.15
CA THR A 125 0.68 -4.27 -18.19
C THR A 125 2.17 -4.28 -17.82
N PRO A 126 2.57 -4.69 -16.60
CA PRO A 126 3.97 -4.61 -16.16
C PRO A 126 4.97 -5.40 -17.01
N ALA A 127 4.53 -6.50 -17.64
CA ALA A 127 5.36 -7.34 -18.51
C ALA A 127 5.74 -6.67 -19.85
N SER A 128 5.14 -5.53 -20.19
CA SER A 128 5.42 -4.79 -21.43
C SER A 128 5.32 -3.27 -21.25
N PHE A 129 5.61 -2.79 -20.04
CA PHE A 129 5.47 -1.39 -19.67
C PHE A 129 6.61 -0.55 -20.25
N GLY A 130 6.29 0.49 -21.03
CA GLY A 130 7.32 1.34 -21.64
C GLY A 130 8.32 0.58 -22.52
N THR A 131 7.92 -0.53 -23.15
CA THR A 131 8.78 -1.49 -23.89
C THR A 131 9.69 -2.39 -23.05
N HIS A 132 9.56 -2.34 -21.72
CA HIS A 132 10.31 -3.15 -20.76
C HIS A 132 9.45 -4.23 -20.11
N ASP A 133 10.07 -5.34 -19.71
CA ASP A 133 9.44 -6.37 -18.86
C ASP A 133 9.85 -6.11 -17.41
N LEU A 134 9.03 -5.33 -16.71
CA LEU A 134 9.33 -4.94 -15.33
C LEU A 134 9.34 -6.13 -14.37
N ILE A 135 8.60 -7.20 -14.69
CA ILE A 135 8.56 -8.41 -13.86
C ILE A 135 9.91 -9.11 -13.94
N ALA A 136 10.39 -9.36 -15.17
CA ALA A 136 11.69 -9.98 -15.40
C ALA A 136 12.83 -9.12 -14.83
N GLU A 137 12.80 -7.82 -15.07
CA GLU A 137 13.83 -6.88 -14.59
C GLU A 137 13.85 -6.79 -13.06
N THR A 138 12.69 -6.73 -12.40
CA THR A 138 12.62 -6.73 -10.92
C THR A 138 13.15 -8.04 -10.35
N THR A 139 12.73 -9.17 -10.92
CA THR A 139 13.18 -10.50 -10.50
C THR A 139 14.70 -10.64 -10.62
N GLU A 140 15.29 -10.15 -11.70
CA GLU A 140 16.74 -10.17 -11.89
C GLU A 140 17.46 -9.22 -10.93
N ALA A 141 16.93 -8.01 -10.73
CA ALA A 141 17.51 -7.04 -9.80
C ALA A 141 17.50 -7.55 -8.34
N LEU A 142 16.49 -8.34 -7.94
CA LEU A 142 16.41 -8.93 -6.60
C LEU A 142 17.52 -9.95 -6.33
N LYS A 143 17.92 -10.75 -7.33
CA LYS A 143 19.01 -11.73 -7.18
C LYS A 143 20.31 -11.09 -6.72
N ALA A 144 20.59 -9.86 -7.20
CA ALA A 144 21.78 -9.12 -6.83
C ALA A 144 21.78 -8.64 -5.36
N LEU A 145 20.62 -8.70 -4.68
CA LEU A 145 20.43 -8.24 -3.30
C LEU A 145 20.23 -9.39 -2.30
N GLU A 146 20.28 -10.65 -2.75
CA GLU A 146 20.12 -11.83 -1.88
C GLU A 146 21.27 -12.01 -0.88
N ASP A 147 22.38 -11.28 -1.05
CA ASP A 147 23.44 -11.18 -0.06
C ASP A 147 23.07 -10.29 1.14
N GLY A 148 21.93 -9.59 1.07
CA GLY A 148 21.42 -8.68 2.08
C GLY A 148 22.11 -7.31 2.06
N SER A 149 22.74 -6.92 0.96
CA SER A 149 23.39 -5.61 0.82
C SER A 149 22.43 -4.42 0.86
N ASP A 150 21.18 -4.59 0.45
CA ASP A 150 20.12 -3.57 0.52
C ASP A 150 18.76 -4.25 0.77
N LEU A 151 18.44 -4.43 2.06
CA LEU A 151 17.22 -5.11 2.51
C LEU A 151 15.98 -4.25 2.31
N TYR A 152 16.16 -2.93 2.28
CA TYR A 152 15.09 -1.98 1.96
C TYR A 152 14.60 -2.19 0.51
N SER A 153 15.52 -2.17 -0.45
CA SER A 153 15.21 -2.40 -1.86
C SER A 153 14.75 -3.83 -2.13
N LEU A 154 15.34 -4.83 -1.44
CA LEU A 154 14.92 -6.22 -1.53
C LEU A 154 13.45 -6.37 -1.12
N SER A 155 13.06 -5.77 0.02
CA SER A 155 11.68 -5.82 0.53
C SER A 155 10.69 -5.13 -0.41
N LEU A 156 11.04 -3.95 -0.95
CA LEU A 156 10.19 -3.23 -1.90
C LEU A 156 9.99 -4.00 -3.22
N GLY A 157 11.03 -4.66 -3.73
CA GLY A 157 10.88 -5.47 -4.94
C GLY A 157 10.02 -6.72 -4.72
N VAL A 158 10.13 -7.37 -3.55
CA VAL A 158 9.23 -8.46 -3.14
C VAL A 158 7.78 -7.95 -3.12
N LEU A 159 7.52 -6.85 -2.42
CA LEU A 159 6.19 -6.23 -2.34
C LEU A 159 5.63 -5.88 -3.71
N GLY A 160 6.45 -5.28 -4.58
CA GLY A 160 6.06 -4.93 -5.94
C GLY A 160 5.66 -6.14 -6.78
N LEU A 161 6.47 -7.21 -6.79
CA LEU A 161 6.12 -8.44 -7.50
C LEU A 161 4.80 -9.05 -6.99
N ARG A 162 4.64 -9.12 -5.66
CA ARG A 162 3.40 -9.64 -5.06
C ARG A 162 2.18 -8.78 -5.39
N ALA A 163 2.32 -7.46 -5.42
CA ALA A 163 1.23 -6.54 -5.76
C ALA A 163 0.68 -6.74 -7.18
N VAL A 164 1.49 -7.24 -8.11
CA VAL A 164 1.08 -7.59 -9.48
C VAL A 164 0.85 -9.10 -9.68
N GLY A 165 0.70 -9.85 -8.59
CA GLY A 165 0.34 -11.27 -8.61
C GLY A 165 1.47 -12.21 -9.04
N VAL A 166 2.73 -11.78 -8.93
CA VAL A 166 3.89 -12.60 -9.30
C VAL A 166 4.52 -13.22 -8.05
N ASP A 167 4.86 -14.51 -8.14
CA ASP A 167 5.59 -15.20 -7.08
C ASP A 167 7.06 -14.75 -7.03
N VAL A 168 7.61 -14.73 -5.82
CA VAL A 168 8.98 -14.28 -5.56
C VAL A 168 9.87 -15.51 -5.34
N PRO A 169 11.13 -15.53 -5.81
CA PRO A 169 12.02 -16.66 -5.59
C PRO A 169 12.22 -17.01 -4.10
N ASP A 170 12.19 -18.29 -3.76
CA ASP A 170 12.43 -18.78 -2.38
C ASP A 170 13.77 -18.30 -1.82
N THR A 171 14.79 -18.14 -2.67
CA THR A 171 16.12 -17.62 -2.29
C THR A 171 16.04 -16.18 -1.80
N THR A 172 15.19 -15.35 -2.42
CA THR A 172 14.95 -13.96 -2.04
C THR A 172 14.22 -13.88 -0.69
N ILE A 173 13.19 -14.71 -0.48
CA ILE A 173 12.48 -14.80 0.80
C ILE A 173 13.41 -15.30 1.91
N LYS A 174 14.22 -16.32 1.61
CA LYS A 174 15.25 -16.83 2.53
C LYS A 174 16.26 -15.75 2.89
N ALA A 175 16.69 -14.91 1.95
CA ALA A 175 17.62 -13.82 2.22
C ALA A 175 17.04 -12.82 3.23
N LEU A 176 15.76 -12.45 3.10
CA LEU A 176 15.06 -11.62 4.09
C LEU A 176 14.99 -12.30 5.46
N LEU A 177 14.59 -13.57 5.52
CA LEU A 177 14.51 -14.32 6.79
C LEU A 177 15.87 -14.42 7.49
N ASP A 178 16.93 -14.76 6.75
CA ASP A 178 18.30 -14.91 7.26
C ASP A 178 18.95 -13.58 7.66
N ALA A 179 18.37 -12.45 7.23
CA ALA A 179 18.87 -11.11 7.54
C ALA A 179 18.24 -10.51 8.81
N ARG A 180 17.19 -11.13 9.37
CA ARG A 180 16.53 -10.64 10.58
C ARG A 180 17.51 -10.61 11.76
N GLY A 181 17.62 -9.47 12.42
CA GLY A 181 18.41 -9.28 13.61
C GLY A 181 17.89 -10.08 14.80
N THR A 182 18.74 -10.26 15.82
CA THR A 182 18.36 -10.96 17.06
C THR A 182 17.33 -10.20 17.89
N ASP A 183 17.17 -8.90 17.64
CA ASP A 183 16.12 -8.05 18.21
C ASP A 183 14.77 -8.22 17.51
N GLY A 184 14.71 -8.97 16.41
CA GLY A 184 13.51 -9.19 15.60
C GLY A 184 13.31 -8.17 14.47
N GLY A 185 14.19 -7.18 14.34
CA GLY A 185 14.15 -6.15 13.30
C GLY A 185 15.04 -6.44 12.10
N TRP A 186 15.10 -5.49 11.17
CA TRP A 186 16.04 -5.46 10.05
C TRP A 186 16.67 -4.08 10.00
N GLY A 187 17.98 -4.03 9.75
CA GLY A 187 18.62 -2.80 9.33
C GLY A 187 18.55 -2.65 7.82
N PHE A 188 18.90 -1.46 7.31
CA PHE A 188 19.02 -1.19 5.88
C PHE A 188 19.82 -2.27 5.11
N SER A 189 20.87 -2.81 5.72
CA SER A 189 21.66 -3.94 5.19
C SER A 189 21.85 -5.02 6.26
N LYS A 190 22.17 -6.23 5.82
CA LYS A 190 22.38 -7.37 6.72
C LYS A 190 23.52 -7.08 7.70
N GLY A 191 23.22 -7.23 8.99
CA GLY A 191 24.19 -7.02 10.08
C GLY A 191 24.35 -5.56 10.52
N THR A 192 23.61 -4.61 9.94
CA THR A 192 23.52 -3.24 10.48
C THR A 192 22.46 -3.17 11.58
N PRO A 193 22.52 -2.18 12.49
CA PRO A 193 21.46 -1.97 13.49
C PRO A 193 20.08 -1.85 12.84
N SER A 194 19.07 -2.44 13.48
CA SER A 194 17.69 -2.41 12.99
C SER A 194 17.13 -0.99 12.93
N ASP A 195 16.37 -0.70 11.87
CA ASP A 195 15.57 0.51 11.71
C ASP A 195 14.10 0.15 11.48
N THR A 196 13.20 1.05 11.89
CA THR A 196 11.76 0.83 11.87
C THR A 196 11.21 0.72 10.46
N ASN A 197 11.78 1.45 9.50
CA ASN A 197 11.27 1.49 8.13
C ASN A 197 11.59 0.20 7.38
N THR A 198 12.85 -0.25 7.41
CA THR A 198 13.27 -1.49 6.76
C THR A 198 12.59 -2.69 7.40
N ALA A 199 12.48 -2.72 8.73
CA ALA A 199 11.73 -3.76 9.42
C ALA A 199 10.24 -3.80 9.02
N SER A 200 9.63 -2.63 8.81
CA SER A 200 8.23 -2.52 8.35
C SER A 200 8.03 -3.07 6.95
N PHE A 201 8.92 -2.73 6.02
CA PHE A 201 8.86 -3.26 4.66
C PHE A 201 9.19 -4.75 4.60
N ALA A 202 10.17 -5.21 5.37
CA ALA A 202 10.51 -6.64 5.45
C ALA A 202 9.35 -7.47 6.03
N LEU A 203 8.68 -6.98 7.08
CA LEU A 203 7.50 -7.64 7.64
C LEU A 203 6.39 -7.77 6.60
N GLN A 204 6.02 -6.65 5.95
CA GLN A 204 4.99 -6.66 4.91
C GLN A 204 5.37 -7.57 3.73
N ALA A 205 6.65 -7.56 3.32
CA ALA A 205 7.15 -8.40 2.22
C ALA A 205 7.00 -9.89 2.53
N LEU A 206 7.35 -10.31 3.76
CA LEU A 206 7.21 -11.70 4.20
C LEU A 206 5.73 -12.12 4.29
N ILE A 207 4.84 -11.24 4.77
CA ILE A 207 3.40 -11.49 4.79
C ILE A 207 2.86 -11.60 3.36
N ALA A 208 3.20 -10.66 2.47
CA ALA A 208 2.72 -10.65 1.09
C ALA A 208 3.18 -11.89 0.30
N ALA A 209 4.34 -12.45 0.63
CA ALA A 209 4.88 -13.66 0.04
C ALA A 209 4.34 -14.96 0.68
N ASP A 210 3.40 -14.87 1.62
CA ASP A 210 2.86 -16.00 2.38
C ASP A 210 3.97 -16.87 3.02
N ALA A 211 5.06 -16.23 3.45
CA ALA A 211 6.22 -16.92 4.01
C ALA A 211 5.89 -17.55 5.38
N GLU A 212 6.46 -18.72 5.67
CA GLU A 212 6.38 -19.31 7.01
C GLU A 212 7.38 -18.63 7.96
N PHE A 213 6.89 -17.70 8.79
CA PHE A 213 7.70 -17.06 9.82
C PHE A 213 6.87 -16.64 11.05
N ASP A 214 7.53 -16.49 12.19
CA ASP A 214 6.94 -15.91 13.39
C ASP A 214 7.14 -14.38 13.36
N ALA A 215 6.04 -13.63 13.32
CA ALA A 215 6.05 -12.16 13.33
C ALA A 215 6.23 -11.57 14.74
N ALA A 216 6.01 -12.35 15.81
CA ALA A 216 6.05 -11.85 17.18
C ALA A 216 7.37 -11.16 17.56
N PRO A 217 8.57 -11.61 17.15
CA PRO A 217 9.81 -10.89 17.39
C PRO A 217 9.83 -9.49 16.76
N THR A 218 9.28 -9.33 15.56
CA THR A 218 9.24 -8.04 14.86
C THR A 218 8.25 -7.08 15.50
N LEU A 219 7.09 -7.59 15.93
CA LEU A 219 6.14 -6.80 16.72
C LEU A 219 6.74 -6.39 18.07
N ALA A 220 7.46 -7.29 18.74
CA ALA A 220 8.18 -6.96 19.98
C ALA A 220 9.26 -5.88 19.74
N TYR A 221 9.98 -5.95 18.62
CA TYR A 221 10.91 -4.89 18.20
C TYR A 221 10.19 -3.55 18.10
N PHE A 222 9.14 -3.43 17.29
CA PHE A 222 8.39 -2.17 17.15
C PHE A 222 7.89 -1.64 18.49
N LYS A 223 7.39 -2.52 19.37
CA LYS A 223 6.92 -2.11 20.69
C LYS A 223 8.05 -1.58 21.56
N SER A 224 9.24 -2.17 21.48
CA SER A 224 10.43 -1.77 22.25
C SER A 224 10.97 -0.40 21.85
N VAL A 225 10.78 0.00 20.59
CA VAL A 225 11.25 1.29 20.04
C VAL A 225 10.12 2.32 19.86
N GLN A 226 8.92 2.03 20.37
CA GLN A 226 7.78 2.94 20.30
C GLN A 226 8.00 4.15 21.23
N SER A 227 7.79 5.35 20.70
CA SER A 227 7.85 6.61 21.44
C SER A 227 6.63 6.78 22.37
N LYS A 228 6.72 7.73 23.32
CA LYS A 228 5.65 8.01 24.29
C LYS A 228 4.35 8.51 23.66
N ASP A 229 4.45 9.15 22.50
CA ASP A 229 3.32 9.61 21.70
C ASP A 229 2.76 8.51 20.80
N SER A 230 3.10 7.25 21.04
CA SER A 230 2.73 6.10 20.21
C SER A 230 3.33 6.11 18.78
N GLY A 231 4.20 7.07 18.43
CA GLY A 231 4.88 7.11 17.13
C GLY A 231 6.25 6.41 17.13
N TRP A 232 6.96 6.55 16.01
CA TRP A 232 8.30 5.98 15.82
C TRP A 232 9.24 6.96 15.12
N ALA A 233 10.53 6.85 15.46
CA ALA A 233 11.62 7.40 14.68
C ALA A 233 12.21 6.31 13.78
N TYR A 234 12.97 6.70 12.75
CA TYR A 234 13.70 5.76 11.89
C TYR A 234 14.56 4.77 12.70
N GLN A 235 15.34 5.29 13.65
CA GLN A 235 16.10 4.49 14.61
C GLN A 235 15.93 5.08 16.00
N ALA A 236 15.63 4.24 16.98
CA ALA A 236 15.63 4.66 18.37
C ALA A 236 17.06 5.05 18.80
N PRO A 237 17.23 6.17 19.53
CA PRO A 237 18.54 6.57 20.01
C PRO A 237 19.05 5.58 21.06
N ALA A 238 20.37 5.40 21.15
CA ALA A 238 20.98 4.58 22.19
C ALA A 238 20.72 5.12 23.62
N SER A 239 20.43 6.41 23.73
CA SER A 239 20.06 7.09 24.98
C SER A 239 19.17 8.29 24.71
N GLY A 240 18.24 8.57 25.61
CA GLY A 240 17.29 9.68 25.47
C GLY A 240 15.95 9.24 24.90
N GLU A 241 15.05 10.20 24.71
CA GLU A 241 13.72 9.93 24.15
C GLU A 241 13.79 9.92 22.63
N SER A 242 13.16 8.93 22.01
CA SER A 242 12.93 8.89 20.57
C SER A 242 11.96 10.00 20.18
N VAL A 243 12.23 10.68 19.06
CA VAL A 243 11.36 11.73 18.51
C VAL A 243 10.69 11.19 17.27
N SER A 244 9.38 10.99 17.35
CA SER A 244 8.58 10.43 16.27
C SER A 244 8.62 11.30 15.03
N ASP A 245 8.67 10.66 13.86
CA ASP A 245 8.54 11.30 12.56
C ASP A 245 7.41 10.65 11.75
N ALA A 246 6.82 11.42 10.84
CA ALA A 246 5.65 10.99 10.06
C ALA A 246 5.97 9.76 9.19
N ASN A 247 7.14 9.71 8.56
CA ASN A 247 7.53 8.67 7.62
C ASN A 247 7.69 7.31 8.33
N SER A 248 8.42 7.30 9.43
CA SER A 248 8.69 6.09 10.21
C SER A 248 7.45 5.63 10.97
N THR A 249 6.65 6.57 11.47
CA THR A 249 5.35 6.24 12.06
C THR A 249 4.41 5.64 11.01
N ALA A 250 4.35 6.21 9.79
CA ALA A 250 3.57 5.65 8.70
C ALA A 250 4.01 4.22 8.35
N ALA A 251 5.31 3.98 8.19
CA ALA A 251 5.84 2.65 7.87
C ALA A 251 5.44 1.60 8.91
N VAL A 252 5.59 1.91 10.21
CA VAL A 252 5.23 0.96 11.28
C VAL A 252 3.71 0.76 11.35
N VAL A 253 2.91 1.84 11.31
CA VAL A 253 1.44 1.70 11.31
C VAL A 253 0.96 0.86 10.14
N GLN A 254 1.54 1.06 8.95
CA GLN A 254 1.23 0.27 7.77
C GLN A 254 1.56 -1.22 7.96
N ALA A 255 2.71 -1.53 8.57
CA ALA A 255 3.10 -2.90 8.86
C ALA A 255 2.21 -3.55 9.94
N LEU A 256 1.76 -2.79 10.93
CA LEU A 256 0.80 -3.25 11.94
C LEU A 256 -0.56 -3.59 11.31
N ILE A 257 -1.07 -2.73 10.43
CA ILE A 257 -2.30 -3.00 9.67
C ILE A 257 -2.14 -4.28 8.83
N ALA A 258 -1.02 -4.42 8.12
CA ALA A 258 -0.72 -5.59 7.31
C ALA A 258 -0.63 -6.89 8.13
N ALA A 259 -0.11 -6.81 9.36
CA ALA A 259 -0.05 -7.92 10.30
C ALA A 259 -1.39 -8.23 10.99
N GLY A 260 -2.44 -7.42 10.76
CA GLY A 260 -3.75 -7.59 11.38
C GLY A 260 -3.79 -7.18 12.86
N GLU A 261 -2.87 -6.33 13.30
CA GLU A 261 -2.81 -5.86 14.68
C GLU A 261 -3.93 -4.87 15.00
N ASP A 262 -4.46 -4.94 16.23
CA ASP A 262 -5.38 -3.92 16.75
C ASP A 262 -4.60 -2.68 17.20
N LEU A 263 -4.65 -1.62 16.40
CA LEU A 263 -3.95 -0.35 16.65
C LEU A 263 -4.27 0.29 18.01
N SER A 264 -5.42 -0.01 18.63
CA SER A 264 -5.75 0.50 19.96
C SER A 264 -4.80 -0.05 21.05
N THR A 265 -4.30 -1.27 20.87
CA THR A 265 -3.30 -1.89 21.77
C THR A 265 -1.89 -1.27 21.59
N TRP A 266 -1.71 -0.56 20.48
CA TRP A 266 -0.53 0.24 20.16
C TRP A 266 -0.68 1.71 20.57
N GLY A 267 -1.74 2.07 21.29
CA GLY A 267 -1.97 3.44 21.76
C GLY A 267 -2.50 4.37 20.67
N SER A 268 -3.22 3.84 19.67
CA SER A 268 -3.78 4.58 18.53
C SER A 268 -2.74 5.39 17.74
N PRO A 269 -1.67 4.75 17.23
CA PRO A 269 -0.61 5.44 16.49
C PRO A 269 -1.10 6.15 15.21
N GLU A 270 -2.23 5.72 14.64
CA GLU A 270 -2.90 6.40 13.54
C GLU A 270 -3.31 7.84 13.88
N LYS A 271 -3.63 8.13 15.15
CA LYS A 271 -3.94 9.50 15.60
C LYS A 271 -2.68 10.36 15.69
N THR A 272 -1.57 9.75 16.11
CA THR A 272 -0.26 10.40 16.12
C THR A 272 0.17 10.71 14.69
N LEU A 273 0.01 9.76 13.77
CA LEU A 273 0.29 9.97 12.36
C LEU A 273 -0.59 11.08 11.76
N ALA A 274 -1.89 11.10 12.05
CA ALA A 274 -2.79 12.17 11.63
C ALA A 274 -2.38 13.56 12.16
N SER A 275 -1.75 13.62 13.33
CA SER A 275 -1.32 14.90 13.94
C SER A 275 -0.20 15.61 13.18
N PHE A 276 0.53 14.89 12.30
CA PHE A 276 1.54 15.50 11.42
C PHE A 276 0.90 16.25 10.25
N GLN A 277 -0.40 16.06 9.97
CA GLN A 277 -1.08 16.77 8.90
C GLN A 277 -1.31 18.25 9.26
N GLN A 278 -0.94 19.13 8.34
CA GLN A 278 -1.08 20.58 8.44
C GLN A 278 -2.41 21.04 7.83
N ALA A 279 -2.76 22.31 8.06
CA ALA A 279 -4.01 22.89 7.58
C ALA A 279 -4.14 22.95 6.05
N ASP A 280 -3.01 23.01 5.33
CA ASP A 280 -2.97 22.96 3.87
C ASP A 280 -3.02 21.52 3.31
N GLY A 281 -3.11 20.51 4.18
CA GLY A 281 -3.16 19.10 3.83
C GLY A 281 -1.80 18.41 3.76
N SER A 282 -0.70 19.16 3.68
CA SER A 282 0.65 18.60 3.70
C SER A 282 0.98 18.01 5.06
N PHE A 283 1.90 17.05 5.12
CA PHE A 283 2.42 16.51 6.37
C PHE A 283 3.78 17.12 6.69
N THR A 284 4.03 17.38 7.97
CA THR A 284 5.39 17.67 8.44
C THR A 284 6.16 16.39 8.74
N TYR A 285 7.48 16.42 8.55
CA TYR A 285 8.35 15.31 8.99
C TYR A 285 8.30 15.15 10.52
N GLN A 286 8.43 16.26 11.27
CA GLN A 286 8.43 16.28 12.73
C GLN A 286 7.60 17.43 13.28
N LEU A 287 6.91 17.21 14.40
CA LEU A 287 6.08 18.25 15.05
C LEU A 287 6.91 19.37 15.69
N SER A 288 8.15 19.07 16.11
CA SER A 288 9.05 20.07 16.72
C SER A 288 9.61 21.07 15.72
N GLN A 289 9.59 20.74 14.42
CA GLN A 289 10.04 21.60 13.32
C GLN A 289 9.03 21.49 12.18
N PRO A 290 7.83 22.09 12.33
CA PRO A 290 6.77 21.94 11.36
C PRO A 290 7.16 22.62 10.04
N ALA A 291 7.28 21.82 8.99
CA ALA A 291 7.49 22.29 7.62
C ALA A 291 6.86 21.27 6.65
N PRO A 292 6.19 21.72 5.57
CA PRO A 292 5.65 20.82 4.56
C PRO A 292 6.72 19.88 4.01
N SER A 293 6.43 18.58 4.03
CA SER A 293 7.28 17.52 3.51
C SER A 293 6.50 16.67 2.52
N PHE A 294 6.97 16.65 1.27
CA PHE A 294 6.31 15.89 0.22
C PHE A 294 6.36 14.38 0.51
N LEU A 295 7.53 13.88 0.90
CA LEU A 295 7.69 12.47 1.27
C LEU A 295 6.83 12.08 2.48
N ALA A 296 6.73 12.93 3.51
CA ALA A 296 5.84 12.65 4.65
C ALA A 296 4.38 12.54 4.20
N THR A 297 3.95 13.44 3.30
CA THR A 297 2.56 13.47 2.80
C THR A 297 2.24 12.21 2.01
N VAL A 298 3.08 11.87 1.04
CA VAL A 298 2.88 10.72 0.15
C VAL A 298 2.92 9.39 0.91
N GLN A 299 3.72 9.29 1.98
CA GLN A 299 3.85 8.04 2.75
C GLN A 299 2.79 7.91 3.86
N ALA A 300 2.35 9.02 4.47
CA ALA A 300 1.36 8.99 5.54
C ALA A 300 -0.08 8.86 5.04
N LEU A 301 -0.42 9.54 3.94
CA LEU A 301 -1.79 9.60 3.42
C LEU A 301 -2.42 8.22 3.19
N PRO A 302 -1.75 7.26 2.51
CA PRO A 302 -2.34 5.94 2.24
C PRO A 302 -2.63 5.17 3.53
N VAL A 303 -1.72 5.27 4.49
CA VAL A 303 -1.80 4.55 5.77
C VAL A 303 -2.97 5.04 6.61
N LEU A 304 -3.24 6.35 6.59
CA LEU A 304 -4.40 6.93 7.30
C LEU A 304 -5.74 6.58 6.64
N CYS A 305 -5.72 6.11 5.39
CA CYS A 305 -6.86 5.52 4.71
C CYS A 305 -6.87 3.98 4.78
N GLY A 306 -6.01 3.37 5.60
CA GLY A 306 -5.97 1.93 5.84
C GLY A 306 -5.20 1.12 4.78
N ALA A 307 -4.55 1.78 3.82
CA ALA A 307 -3.81 1.09 2.77
C ALA A 307 -2.49 0.49 3.28
N THR A 308 -2.18 -0.71 2.81
CA THR A 308 -0.89 -1.39 3.04
C THR A 308 -0.18 -1.59 1.71
N LEU A 309 1.09 -2.02 1.75
CA LEU A 309 1.80 -2.42 0.52
C LEU A 309 1.43 -3.84 0.06
N ILE A 310 0.54 -4.52 0.78
CA ILE A 310 -0.05 -5.80 0.38
C ILE A 310 -1.30 -5.49 -0.45
N VAL A 311 -1.10 -5.31 -1.76
CA VAL A 311 -2.22 -5.05 -2.68
C VAL A 311 -2.94 -6.36 -2.96
N LYS A 312 -4.18 -6.50 -2.47
CA LYS A 312 -5.02 -7.67 -2.75
C LYS A 312 -5.66 -7.54 -4.12
N SER A 313 -5.58 -8.61 -4.92
CA SER A 313 -6.08 -8.71 -6.30
C SER A 313 -7.59 -8.47 -6.49
N ASP A 314 -8.36 -8.26 -5.42
CA ASP A 314 -9.78 -7.91 -5.53
C ASP A 314 -10.00 -6.56 -6.24
N ALA A 315 -8.99 -5.68 -6.26
CA ALA A 315 -8.99 -4.45 -7.06
C ALA A 315 -9.02 -4.71 -8.59
N MET A 316 -8.60 -5.90 -9.06
CA MET A 316 -8.67 -6.30 -10.48
C MET A 316 -10.00 -6.95 -10.88
N SER A 317 -10.93 -7.17 -9.94
CA SER A 317 -12.19 -7.88 -10.20
C SER A 317 -13.38 -6.97 -10.52
N ALA A 318 -13.22 -5.65 -10.53
CA ALA A 318 -14.26 -4.72 -10.95
C ALA A 318 -14.36 -4.65 -12.49
N THR A 319 -14.75 -5.76 -13.12
CA THR A 319 -15.26 -5.70 -14.50
C THR A 319 -16.64 -5.02 -14.45
N PRO A 320 -16.94 -3.99 -15.25
CA PRO A 320 -18.29 -3.49 -15.37
C PRO A 320 -19.17 -4.63 -15.89
N ASP A 321 -20.28 -4.92 -15.19
CA ASP A 321 -21.30 -5.83 -15.68
C ASP A 321 -21.62 -5.50 -17.14
N ALA A 322 -21.30 -6.42 -18.04
CA ALA A 322 -21.70 -6.31 -19.43
C ALA A 322 -23.24 -6.36 -19.46
N THR A 323 -23.86 -5.19 -19.67
CA THR A 323 -25.29 -5.09 -19.96
C THR A 323 -25.63 -6.08 -21.09
N PRO A 324 -26.53 -7.05 -20.88
CA PRO A 324 -26.99 -7.91 -21.96
C PRO A 324 -27.74 -7.04 -22.97
N ALA A 325 -27.29 -7.04 -24.23
CA ALA A 325 -28.03 -6.45 -25.32
C ALA A 325 -29.42 -7.11 -25.42
N GLN A 326 -30.48 -6.29 -25.35
CA GLN A 326 -31.81 -6.64 -25.83
C GLN A 326 -32.03 -6.00 -27.20
#